data_AF-A0A7K2YHC9-F1
#
_entry.id   AF-A0A7K2YHC9-F1
#
_cell.length_a   1.000
_cell.length_b   1.000
_cell.length_c   1.000
_cell.angle_alpha   90.00
_cell.angle_beta   90.00
_cell.angle_gamma   90.00
#
_symmetry.space_group_name_H-M   'P 1'
#
loop_
_entity.id
_entity.type
_entity.pdbx_description
1 polymer ?
#
loop_
_entity_poly.entity_id
_entity_poly.type
_entity_poly.pdbx_seq_one_letter_code
_entity_poly.pdbx_strand_id
1 'polypeptide(L)'
;MICRTVQLSPVVPAARAMAEAEEVPWAKRLFEIAGNVFAVTGRTEREYRRSLAGVRERLVFYGSTPAYRAVPKHHGWDALQEELRTLSLRGRWKEMGWFVDDDVSNAFAVVAEDSATAGQLIRERYTDVYHRVSISPAPNSDPALALAILDGIRSD
;
A
#
# COMPACT_ATOMS: atom_id res chain seq x y z
N MET A 1 13.02 -22.05 4.93
CA MET A 1 13.68 -22.51 3.69
C MET A 1 12.75 -22.20 2.53
N ILE A 2 12.91 -21.04 1.89
CA ILE A 2 12.05 -20.63 0.76
C ILE A 2 12.58 -21.33 -0.49
N CYS A 3 11.75 -22.17 -1.08
CA CYS A 3 12.03 -22.86 -2.33
C CYS A 3 12.13 -21.82 -3.46
N ARG A 4 13.36 -21.39 -3.80
CA ARG A 4 13.64 -20.63 -5.02
C ARG A 4 13.87 -21.62 -6.16
N THR A 5 12.80 -22.23 -6.68
CA THR A 5 12.91 -22.93 -7.95
C THR A 5 12.82 -21.88 -9.05
N VAL A 6 13.97 -21.49 -9.61
CA VAL A 6 14.01 -20.67 -10.82
C VAL A 6 13.64 -21.60 -11.98
N GLN A 7 12.37 -21.56 -12.41
CA GLN A 7 11.88 -22.28 -13.61
C GLN A 7 12.25 -21.52 -14.90
N LEU A 8 13.52 -21.19 -15.09
CA LEU A 8 13.98 -20.57 -16.34
C LEU A 8 14.81 -21.57 -17.13
N SER A 9 14.55 -21.65 -18.43
CA SER A 9 15.40 -22.40 -19.35
C SER A 9 16.85 -21.88 -19.27
N PRO A 10 17.88 -22.75 -19.28
CA PRO A 10 19.29 -22.34 -19.16
C PRO A 10 19.75 -21.31 -20.20
N VAL A 11 19.05 -21.23 -21.33
CA VAL A 11 19.32 -20.24 -22.39
C VAL A 11 19.00 -18.81 -21.98
N VAL A 12 18.07 -18.60 -21.03
CA VAL A 12 17.64 -17.26 -20.60
C VAL A 12 18.74 -16.58 -19.75
N PRO A 13 19.33 -17.22 -18.72
CA PRO A 13 20.51 -16.68 -18.04
C PRO A 13 21.73 -16.48 -18.95
N ALA A 14 21.93 -17.34 -19.96
CA ALA A 14 23.04 -17.21 -20.90
C ALA A 14 22.89 -15.97 -21.81
N ALA A 15 21.71 -15.79 -22.42
CA ALA A 15 21.40 -14.61 -23.22
C ALA A 15 21.48 -13.31 -22.38
N ARG A 16 21.03 -13.38 -21.11
CA ARG A 16 21.16 -12.31 -20.12
C ARG A 16 22.63 -11.88 -19.94
N ALA A 17 23.50 -12.84 -19.63
CA ALA A 17 24.91 -12.60 -19.35
C ALA A 17 25.65 -12.05 -20.58
N MET A 18 25.35 -12.56 -21.78
CA MET A 18 25.93 -12.07 -23.03
C MET A 18 25.58 -10.60 -23.27
N ALA A 19 24.31 -10.25 -23.10
CA ALA A 19 23.88 -8.89 -23.33
C ALA A 19 24.38 -7.93 -22.22
N GLU A 20 24.58 -8.42 -20.98
CA GLU A 20 25.22 -7.70 -19.86
C GLU A 20 26.69 -7.40 -20.20
N ALA A 21 27.40 -8.36 -20.80
CA ALA A 21 28.80 -8.24 -21.20
C ALA A 21 29.02 -7.31 -22.41
N GLU A 22 28.03 -7.14 -23.26
CA GLU A 22 28.11 -6.30 -24.45
C GLU A 22 27.65 -4.85 -24.21
N GLU A 23 27.29 -4.49 -22.97
CA GLU A 23 26.71 -3.18 -22.59
C GLU A 23 25.50 -2.76 -23.47
N VAL A 24 24.88 -3.73 -24.14
CA VAL A 24 23.67 -3.51 -24.91
C VAL A 24 22.53 -3.24 -23.93
N PRO A 25 21.67 -2.22 -24.13
CA PRO A 25 20.51 -2.01 -23.27
C PRO A 25 19.46 -3.11 -23.48
N TRP A 26 19.65 -4.28 -22.91
CA TRP A 26 18.65 -5.35 -22.92
C TRP A 26 17.76 -5.32 -21.66
N ALA A 27 18.04 -4.43 -20.70
CA ALA A 27 17.25 -4.28 -19.50
C ALA A 27 17.10 -2.81 -19.04
N LYS A 28 16.05 -2.13 -19.50
CA LYS A 28 15.20 -1.51 -18.47
C LYS A 28 14.73 -2.69 -17.60
N ARG A 29 14.88 -2.59 -16.27
CA ARG A 29 14.71 -3.69 -15.28
C ARG A 29 13.83 -4.83 -15.80
N LEU A 30 14.37 -6.07 -15.83
CA LEU A 30 13.68 -7.28 -16.30
C LEU A 30 12.28 -7.49 -15.72
N PHE A 31 12.00 -6.94 -14.54
CA PHE A 31 10.68 -6.87 -13.92
C PHE A 31 10.55 -5.61 -13.05
N GLU A 32 9.31 -5.15 -12.85
CA GLU A 32 8.97 -4.03 -11.97
C GLU A 32 8.33 -4.56 -10.67
N ILE A 33 8.67 -3.93 -9.54
CA ILE A 33 7.96 -4.13 -8.28
C ILE A 33 6.91 -3.03 -8.21
N ALA A 34 5.64 -3.42 -8.30
CA ALA A 34 4.52 -2.51 -8.23
C ALA A 34 3.89 -2.55 -6.83
N GLY A 35 3.91 -1.42 -6.13
CA GLY A 35 3.20 -1.23 -4.87
C GLY A 35 1.81 -0.63 -5.08
N ASN A 36 0.83 -1.08 -4.31
CA ASN A 36 -0.45 -0.38 -4.17
C ASN A 36 -0.46 0.35 -2.83
N VAL A 37 -0.64 1.67 -2.85
CA VAL A 37 -0.56 2.50 -1.64
C VAL A 37 -1.91 3.10 -1.35
N PHE A 38 -2.42 2.85 -0.15
CA PHE A 38 -3.61 3.55 0.35
C PHE A 38 -3.23 4.98 0.67
N ALA A 39 -3.99 5.94 0.14
CA ALA A 39 -3.77 7.36 0.37
C ALA A 39 -5.01 7.98 0.99
N VAL A 40 -4.83 8.60 2.16
CA VAL A 40 -5.84 9.41 2.85
C VAL A 40 -5.46 10.87 2.68
N THR A 41 -6.35 11.64 2.04
CA THR A 41 -6.22 13.09 1.82
C THR A 41 -7.56 13.70 1.42
N GLY A 42 -7.66 15.03 1.40
CA GLY A 42 -8.81 15.74 0.83
C GLY A 42 -8.54 17.24 0.64
N ARG A 43 -9.32 17.92 -0.20
CA ARG A 43 -9.20 19.38 -0.40
C ARG A 43 -9.90 20.19 0.69
N THR A 44 -10.70 19.51 1.50
CA THR A 44 -11.43 20.09 2.64
C THR A 44 -11.39 19.09 3.79
N GLU A 45 -11.56 19.59 5.01
CA GLU A 45 -11.63 18.74 6.21
C GLU A 45 -12.70 17.64 6.08
N ARG A 46 -13.82 17.96 5.43
CA ARG A 46 -14.89 16.99 5.17
C ARG A 46 -14.46 15.89 4.19
N GLU A 47 -13.68 16.23 3.16
CA GLU A 47 -13.11 15.23 2.25
C GLU A 47 -12.07 14.37 2.96
N TYR A 48 -11.15 14.98 3.71
CA TYR A 48 -10.13 14.28 4.48
C TYR A 48 -10.74 13.26 5.47
N ARG A 49 -11.69 13.69 6.31
CA ARG A 49 -12.37 12.78 7.27
C ARG A 49 -13.08 11.62 6.60
N ARG A 50 -13.74 11.86 5.46
CA ARG A 50 -14.38 10.78 4.69
C ARG A 50 -13.35 9.82 4.11
N SER A 51 -12.22 10.35 3.63
CA SER A 51 -11.12 9.55 3.11
C SER A 51 -10.53 8.65 4.20
N LEU A 52 -10.27 9.22 5.38
CA LEU A 52 -9.75 8.49 6.54
C LEU A 52 -10.72 7.38 6.98
N ALA A 53 -12.02 7.70 7.09
CA ALA A 53 -13.04 6.72 7.43
C ALA A 53 -13.10 5.56 6.41
N GLY A 54 -13.07 5.87 5.11
CA GLY A 54 -13.11 4.86 4.05
C GLY A 54 -11.86 3.96 4.03
N VAL A 55 -10.68 4.49 4.35
CA VAL A 55 -9.48 3.66 4.50
C VAL A 55 -9.55 2.81 5.76
N ARG A 56 -10.00 3.36 6.90
CA ARG A 56 -10.21 2.57 8.14
C ARG A 56 -11.18 1.42 7.92
N GLU A 57 -12.27 1.63 7.19
CA GLU A 57 -13.21 0.55 6.81
C GLU A 57 -12.52 -0.59 6.04
N ARG A 58 -11.60 -0.27 5.13
CA ARG A 58 -10.80 -1.29 4.42
C ARG A 58 -9.84 -2.01 5.35
N LEU A 59 -9.17 -1.28 6.23
CA LEU A 59 -8.21 -1.84 7.19
C LEU A 59 -8.90 -2.79 8.17
N VAL A 60 -10.08 -2.42 8.70
CA VAL A 60 -10.84 -3.31 9.59
C VAL A 60 -11.34 -4.55 8.85
N PHE A 61 -11.74 -4.42 7.58
CA PHE A 61 -12.12 -5.57 6.75
C PHE A 61 -10.94 -6.55 6.63
N TYR A 62 -9.78 -6.10 6.15
CA TYR A 62 -8.60 -6.96 6.02
C TYR A 62 -8.16 -7.54 7.37
N GLY A 63 -8.02 -6.70 8.40
CA GLY A 63 -7.61 -7.12 9.74
C GLY A 63 -8.55 -8.14 10.40
N SER A 64 -9.83 -8.13 10.04
CA SER A 64 -10.80 -9.10 10.56
C SER A 64 -10.75 -10.48 9.91
N THR A 65 -10.01 -10.65 8.82
CA THR A 65 -9.95 -11.93 8.09
C THR A 65 -8.81 -12.82 8.59
N PRO A 66 -9.04 -14.14 8.82
CA PRO A 66 -8.00 -15.04 9.32
C PRO A 66 -6.75 -15.11 8.42
N ALA A 67 -6.90 -14.93 7.11
CA ALA A 67 -5.81 -14.97 6.14
C ALA A 67 -4.77 -13.84 6.36
N TYR A 68 -5.18 -12.72 6.98
CA TYR A 68 -4.31 -11.57 7.21
C TYR A 68 -3.72 -11.54 8.63
N ARG A 69 -3.93 -12.56 9.47
CA ARG A 69 -3.49 -12.56 10.88
C ARG A 69 -1.99 -12.28 11.06
N ALA A 70 -1.15 -12.72 10.12
CA ALA A 70 0.28 -12.50 10.20
C ALA A 70 0.68 -11.01 10.11
N VAL A 71 -0.14 -10.16 9.49
CA VAL A 71 0.17 -8.74 9.29
C VAL A 71 0.06 -7.96 10.60
N PRO A 72 -1.08 -7.90 11.32
CA PRO A 72 -1.13 -7.23 12.62
C PRO A 72 -0.12 -7.81 13.62
N LYS A 73 0.08 -9.13 13.62
CA LYS A 73 1.08 -9.80 14.46
C LYS A 73 2.51 -9.29 14.24
N HIS A 74 2.89 -9.03 12.98
CA HIS A 74 4.21 -8.46 12.67
C HIS A 74 4.44 -7.10 13.36
N HIS A 75 3.37 -6.33 13.54
CA HIS A 75 3.38 -5.03 14.20
C HIS A 75 3.11 -5.10 15.72
N GLY A 76 2.98 -6.30 16.30
CA GLY A 76 2.63 -6.48 17.72
C GLY A 76 1.15 -6.25 18.05
N TRP A 77 0.28 -6.23 17.04
CA TRP A 77 -1.16 -6.00 17.16
C TRP A 77 -1.98 -7.29 17.10
N ASP A 78 -1.50 -8.37 17.72
CA ASP A 78 -2.23 -9.65 17.77
C ASP A 78 -3.64 -9.48 18.36
N ALA A 79 -3.77 -8.73 19.45
CA ALA A 79 -5.05 -8.48 20.11
C ALA A 79 -6.03 -7.70 19.21
N LEU A 80 -5.53 -6.76 18.40
CA LEU A 80 -6.36 -6.01 17.44
C LEU A 80 -7.05 -6.95 16.45
N GLN A 81 -6.32 -7.93 15.92
CA GLN A 81 -6.86 -8.91 14.98
C GLN A 81 -7.99 -9.73 15.60
N GLU A 82 -7.82 -10.17 16.84
CA GLU A 82 -8.79 -10.98 17.58
C GLU A 82 -10.08 -10.20 17.87
N GLU A 83 -9.96 -8.92 18.26
CA GLU A 83 -11.09 -8.02 18.45
C GLU A 83 -11.84 -7.74 17.13
N LEU A 84 -11.11 -7.37 16.07
CA LEU A 84 -11.70 -7.12 14.75
C LEU A 84 -12.41 -8.36 14.20
N ARG A 85 -11.85 -9.55 14.40
CA ARG A 85 -12.48 -10.82 14.00
C ARG A 85 -13.77 -11.08 14.78
N THR A 86 -13.75 -10.84 16.08
CA THR A 86 -14.92 -11.04 16.96
C THR A 86 -16.06 -10.09 16.58
N LEU A 87 -15.75 -8.82 16.35
CA LEU A 87 -16.72 -7.81 15.94
C LEU A 87 -17.28 -8.07 14.54
N SER A 88 -16.46 -8.53 13.59
CA SER A 88 -16.91 -8.84 12.23
C SER A 88 -17.92 -9.98 12.21
N LEU A 89 -17.70 -11.03 13.02
CA LEU A 89 -18.65 -12.13 13.19
C LEU A 89 -19.98 -11.70 13.81
N ARG A 90 -19.97 -10.62 14.60
CA ARG A 90 -21.17 -10.02 15.21
C ARG A 90 -21.81 -8.92 14.35
N GLY A 91 -21.28 -8.66 13.15
CA GLY A 91 -21.76 -7.60 12.25
C GLY A 91 -21.55 -6.17 12.77
N ARG A 92 -20.68 -5.97 13.76
CA ARG A 92 -20.45 -4.67 14.44
C ARG A 92 -19.44 -3.79 13.68
N TRP A 93 -19.65 -3.61 12.38
CA TRP A 93 -18.68 -2.95 11.48
C TRP A 93 -18.36 -1.50 11.86
N LYS A 94 -19.35 -0.73 12.31
CA LYS A 94 -19.15 0.68 12.71
C LYS A 94 -18.19 0.81 13.89
N GLU A 95 -18.25 -0.11 14.84
CA GLU A 95 -17.39 -0.09 16.04
C GLU A 95 -15.96 -0.54 15.75
N MET A 96 -15.77 -1.42 14.76
CA MET A 96 -14.44 -1.86 14.37
C MET A 96 -13.55 -0.69 13.97
N GLY A 97 -14.13 0.36 13.38
CA GLY A 97 -13.40 1.57 13.00
C GLY A 97 -12.74 2.30 14.17
N TRP A 98 -13.20 2.10 15.41
CA TRP A 98 -12.61 2.71 16.61
C TRP A 98 -11.32 2.01 17.07
N PHE A 99 -11.09 0.77 16.63
CA PHE A 99 -9.89 0.01 16.96
C PHE A 99 -8.74 0.27 15.99
N VAL A 100 -9.00 0.96 14.87
CA VAL A 100 -7.97 1.41 13.93
C VAL A 100 -7.66 2.86 14.25
N ASP A 101 -6.69 3.05 15.14
CA ASP A 101 -6.16 4.35 15.52
C ASP A 101 -5.25 4.94 14.42
N ASP A 102 -4.58 6.05 14.76
CA ASP A 102 -3.68 6.74 13.84
C ASP A 102 -2.41 5.91 13.57
N ASP A 103 -1.90 5.14 14.55
CA ASP A 103 -0.71 4.31 14.36
C ASP A 103 -0.98 3.19 13.35
N VAL A 104 -2.10 2.48 13.50
CA VAL A 104 -2.54 1.45 12.55
C VAL A 104 -2.81 2.07 11.17
N SER A 105 -3.46 3.23 11.13
CA SER A 105 -3.75 3.93 9.87
C SER A 105 -2.44 4.31 9.15
N ASN A 106 -1.48 4.92 9.83
CA ASN A 106 -0.20 5.34 9.27
C ASN A 106 0.71 4.16 8.90
N ALA A 107 0.58 3.01 9.55
CA ALA A 107 1.34 1.82 9.16
C ALA A 107 0.94 1.29 7.78
N PHE A 108 -0.34 1.35 7.41
CA PHE A 108 -0.86 0.74 6.18
C PHE A 108 -1.30 1.73 5.10
N ALA A 109 -1.38 3.01 5.42
CA ALA A 109 -1.72 4.08 4.49
C ALA A 109 -0.76 5.25 4.65
N VAL A 110 -0.64 6.05 3.60
CA VAL A 110 -0.11 7.40 3.71
C VAL A 110 -1.26 8.33 4.06
N VAL A 111 -1.14 9.04 5.17
CA VAL A 111 -2.16 9.95 5.69
C VAL A 111 -1.59 11.36 5.72
N ALA A 112 -2.21 12.26 4.95
CA ALA A 112 -1.89 13.68 4.98
C ALA A 112 -3.14 14.50 4.65
N GLU A 113 -3.30 15.66 5.29
CA GLU A 113 -4.47 16.50 5.04
C GLU A 113 -4.48 17.03 3.60
N ASP A 114 -3.31 17.39 3.04
CA ASP A 114 -3.18 17.86 1.67
C ASP A 114 -2.55 16.80 0.74
N SER A 115 -2.91 16.89 -0.56
CA SER A 115 -2.53 15.88 -1.55
C SER A 115 -1.06 15.99 -1.99
N ALA A 116 -0.46 17.18 -1.86
CA ALA A 116 0.95 17.38 -2.23
C ALA A 116 1.87 16.67 -1.23
N THR A 117 1.64 16.88 0.07
CA THR A 117 2.32 16.17 1.15
C THR A 117 2.02 14.69 1.12
N ALA A 118 0.79 14.25 0.81
CA ALA A 118 0.51 12.83 0.57
C ALA A 118 1.43 12.26 -0.51
N GLY A 119 1.63 12.98 -1.61
CA GLY A 119 2.54 12.56 -2.69
C GLY A 119 4.00 12.52 -2.27
N GLN A 120 4.48 13.53 -1.53
CA GLN A 120 5.83 13.57 -0.97
C GLN A 120 6.10 12.40 -0.03
N LEU A 121 5.20 12.12 0.91
CA LEU A 121 5.31 11.00 1.85
C LEU A 121 5.33 9.64 1.12
N ILE A 122 4.56 9.49 0.04
CA ILE A 122 4.60 8.28 -0.80
C ILE A 122 5.98 8.14 -1.45
N ARG A 123 6.52 9.23 -2.02
CA ARG A 123 7.84 9.23 -2.63
C ARG A 123 8.91 8.86 -1.60
N GLU A 124 8.94 9.53 -0.46
CA GLU A 124 9.91 9.30 0.62
C GLU A 124 9.86 7.86 1.13
N ARG A 125 8.66 7.32 1.37
CA ARG A 125 8.50 6.00 1.97
C ARG A 125 8.83 4.85 1.01
N TYR A 126 8.64 5.05 -0.29
CA TYR A 126 8.62 3.93 -1.24
C TYR A 126 9.59 4.02 -2.42
N THR A 127 10.35 5.11 -2.58
CA THR A 127 11.35 5.26 -3.67
C THR A 127 12.34 4.10 -3.73
N ASP A 128 12.80 3.64 -2.56
CA ASP A 128 13.80 2.55 -2.48
C ASP A 128 13.18 1.14 -2.49
N VAL A 129 11.84 1.04 -2.49
CA VAL A 129 11.10 -0.22 -2.36
C VAL A 129 10.35 -0.60 -3.63
N TYR A 130 9.67 0.36 -4.25
CA TYR A 130 8.81 0.14 -5.40
C TYR A 130 9.37 0.81 -6.65
N HIS A 131 9.31 0.08 -7.78
CA HIS A 131 9.61 0.64 -9.09
C HIS A 131 8.42 1.43 -9.64
N ARG A 132 7.20 1.03 -9.27
CA ARG A 132 5.95 1.69 -9.63
C ARG A 132 5.00 1.72 -8.46
N VAL A 133 4.26 2.81 -8.32
CA VAL A 133 3.21 2.95 -7.33
C VAL A 133 1.86 3.14 -8.03
N SER A 134 0.86 2.39 -7.56
CA SER A 134 -0.54 2.64 -7.84
C SER A 134 -1.15 3.32 -6.62
N ILE A 135 -1.79 4.47 -6.83
CA ILE A 135 -2.43 5.23 -5.76
C ILE A 135 -3.85 4.71 -5.61
N SER A 136 -4.21 4.31 -4.39
CA SER A 136 -5.54 3.86 -4.04
C SER A 136 -6.14 4.83 -3.02
N PRO A 137 -6.81 5.91 -3.49
CA PRO A 137 -7.61 6.76 -2.62
C PRO A 137 -8.73 5.96 -1.94
N ALA A 138 -9.32 6.56 -0.90
CA ALA A 138 -10.50 5.99 -0.26
C ALA A 138 -11.67 5.80 -1.27
N PRO A 139 -12.53 4.80 -1.07
CA PRO A 139 -13.72 4.61 -1.90
C PRO A 139 -14.57 5.88 -2.02
N ASN A 140 -15.16 6.12 -3.19
CA ASN A 140 -16.00 7.29 -3.49
C ASN A 140 -15.29 8.66 -3.39
N SER A 141 -13.96 8.70 -3.33
CA SER A 141 -13.17 9.92 -3.47
C SER A 141 -13.27 10.47 -4.90
N ASP A 142 -13.16 11.79 -5.04
CA ASP A 142 -13.01 12.44 -6.35
C ASP A 142 -11.75 11.89 -7.05
N PRO A 143 -11.83 11.31 -8.26
CA PRO A 143 -10.68 10.81 -8.98
C PRO A 143 -9.58 11.86 -9.23
N ALA A 144 -9.93 13.15 -9.26
CA ALA A 144 -8.95 14.23 -9.38
C ALA A 144 -7.95 14.29 -8.21
N LEU A 145 -8.31 13.76 -7.02
CA LEU A 145 -7.38 13.64 -5.89
C LEU A 145 -6.21 12.72 -6.21
N ALA A 146 -6.44 11.66 -6.99
CA ALA A 146 -5.35 10.76 -7.41
C ALA A 146 -4.34 11.50 -8.29
N LEU A 147 -4.80 12.41 -9.16
CA LEU A 147 -3.91 13.24 -9.98
C LEU A 147 -3.10 14.20 -9.11
N ALA A 148 -3.73 14.86 -8.14
CA ALA A 148 -3.04 15.78 -7.23
C ALA A 148 -1.95 15.06 -6.39
N ILE A 149 -2.22 13.84 -5.93
CA ILE A 149 -1.23 13.01 -5.23
C ILE A 149 -0.06 12.66 -6.17
N LEU A 150 -0.35 12.30 -7.43
CA LEU A 150 0.68 11.97 -8.42
C LEU A 150 1.58 13.17 -8.74
N ASP A 151 1.04 14.39 -8.74
CA ASP A 151 1.84 15.61 -8.91
C ASP A 151 2.78 15.81 -7.71
N GLY A 152 2.31 15.57 -6.49
CA GLY A 152 3.15 15.58 -5.29
C GLY A 152 4.29 14.55 -5.33
N ILE A 153 4.04 13.35 -5.87
CA ILE A 153 5.08 12.31 -6.04
C ILE A 153 6.16 12.73 -7.04
N ARG A 154 5.78 13.51 -8.07
CA ARG A 154 6.69 13.98 -9.13
C ARG A 154 7.41 15.26 -8.77
N SER A 155 7.02 15.93 -7.69
CA SER A 155 7.64 17.17 -7.23
C SER A 155 9.00 16.85 -6.59
N ASP A 156 9.98 17.72 -6.85
CA ASP A 156 11.37 17.56 -6.41
C ASP A 156 11.56 17.69 -4.89
#